data_AF-A0A7L0I2M0-F1
#
_entry.id   AF-A0A7L0I2M0-F1
#
_cell.length_a   1.000
_cell.length_b   1.000
_cell.length_c   1.000
_cell.angle_alpha   90.00
_cell.angle_beta   90.00
_cell.angle_gamma   90.00
#
_symmetry.space_group_name_H-M   'P 1'
#
loop_
_entity.id
_entity.type
_entity.pdbx_description
1 polymer ?
#
loop_
_entity_poly.entity_id
_entity_poly.type
_entity_poly.pdbx_seq_one_letter_code
_entity_poly.pdbx_strand_id
1 'polypeptide(L)'
;VTLSDCYVTLWLPTASTEKVRTRTIRNSKNPVWNEAFCYKIDRRVKNVLELKVCDEDTITRDDELCTVLFDIDKLTVGRTVRVKFQLNPQAREELEVEFTLQNTVQHQHEPLRVATGTGSRWTRWLRSLNIPWPSDF
;
A
#
# COMPACT_ATOMS: atom_id res chain seq x y z
N VAL A 1 17.92 -26.08 7.12
CA VAL A 1 16.72 -25.28 6.84
C VAL A 1 17.04 -24.45 5.61
N THR A 2 16.43 -24.78 4.47
CA THR A 2 16.50 -23.94 3.28
C THR A 2 15.86 -22.60 3.59
N LEU A 3 16.42 -21.53 3.03
CA LEU A 3 15.87 -20.19 3.20
C LEU A 3 14.91 -19.93 2.04
N SER A 4 13.78 -19.29 2.32
CA SER A 4 12.78 -18.96 1.28
C SER A 4 13.07 -17.59 0.65
N ASP A 5 12.63 -17.46 -0.59
CA ASP A 5 12.68 -16.27 -1.42
C ASP A 5 11.29 -15.61 -1.40
N CYS A 6 10.96 -14.94 -0.30
CA CYS A 6 9.57 -14.54 -0.04
C CYS A 6 9.16 -13.22 -0.71
N TYR A 7 7.93 -13.17 -1.21
CA TYR A 7 7.23 -11.95 -1.60
C TYR A 7 5.76 -11.97 -1.16
N VAL A 8 5.11 -10.81 -1.18
CA VAL A 8 3.69 -10.67 -0.86
C VAL A 8 2.93 -10.12 -2.06
N THR A 9 1.86 -10.79 -2.46
CA THR A 9 0.88 -10.23 -3.42
C THR A 9 -0.27 -9.56 -2.70
N LEU A 10 -0.78 -8.48 -3.28
CA LEU A 10 -1.90 -7.70 -2.77
C LEU A 10 -2.97 -7.58 -3.86
N TRP A 11 -4.22 -7.82 -3.50
CA TRP A 11 -5.35 -7.66 -4.42
C TRP A 11 -6.59 -7.16 -3.70
N LEU A 12 -7.18 -6.08 -4.23
CA LEU A 12 -8.43 -5.52 -3.75
C LEU A 12 -9.40 -5.40 -4.94
N PRO A 13 -10.26 -6.41 -5.18
CA PRO A 13 -11.08 -6.50 -6.39
C PRO A 13 -12.03 -5.31 -6.59
N THR A 14 -12.46 -4.71 -5.49
CA THR A 14 -13.36 -3.55 -5.49
C THR A 14 -12.68 -2.23 -5.86
N ALA A 15 -11.34 -2.21 -5.90
CA ALA A 15 -10.54 -1.01 -6.17
C ALA A 15 -9.66 -1.14 -7.41
N SER A 16 -9.21 -2.36 -7.75
CA SER A 16 -8.38 -2.63 -8.91
C SER A 16 -8.60 -4.05 -9.43
N THR A 17 -8.60 -4.20 -10.75
CA THR A 17 -8.59 -5.51 -11.42
C THR A 17 -7.22 -6.19 -11.38
N GLU A 18 -6.16 -5.42 -11.13
CA GLU A 18 -4.78 -5.90 -11.13
C GLU A 18 -4.32 -6.31 -9.73
N LYS A 19 -3.54 -7.40 -9.68
CA LYS A 19 -2.76 -7.75 -8.49
C LYS A 19 -1.41 -7.05 -8.55
N VAL A 20 -0.95 -6.56 -7.41
CA VAL A 20 0.40 -6.01 -7.25
C VAL A 20 1.21 -6.93 -6.34
N ARG A 21 2.54 -6.86 -6.41
CA ARG A 21 3.42 -7.62 -5.52
C ARG A 21 4.57 -6.78 -5.01
N THR A 22 5.07 -7.13 -3.83
CA THR A 22 6.35 -6.61 -3.33
C THR A 22 7.51 -7.14 -4.16
N ARG A 23 8.72 -6.61 -3.94
CA ARG A 23 9.93 -7.32 -4.35
C ARG A 23 10.10 -8.62 -3.58
N THR A 24 10.82 -9.55 -4.17
CA THR A 24 11.27 -10.79 -3.52
C THR A 24 12.43 -10.48 -2.59
N ILE A 25 12.34 -10.94 -1.34
CA ILE A 25 13.45 -10.94 -0.39
C ILE A 25 14.03 -12.34 -0.36
N ARG A 26 15.21 -12.49 -0.97
CA ARG A 26 15.84 -13.80 -1.12
C ARG A 26 16.50 -14.29 0.15
N ASN A 27 16.48 -15.60 0.33
CA ASN A 27 17.18 -16.34 1.36
C ASN A 27 16.95 -15.75 2.78
N SER A 28 15.70 -15.51 3.17
CA SER A 28 15.37 -14.94 4.48
C SER A 28 14.26 -15.69 5.19
N LYS A 29 14.45 -15.93 6.49
CA LYS A 29 13.39 -16.42 7.39
C LYS A 29 12.50 -15.31 7.94
N ASN A 30 13.01 -14.08 7.94
CA ASN A 30 12.33 -12.90 8.47
C ASN A 30 12.39 -11.79 7.41
N PRO A 31 11.72 -11.97 6.26
CA PRO A 31 11.73 -10.99 5.19
C PRO A 31 11.14 -9.65 5.66
N VAL A 32 11.79 -8.55 5.29
CA VAL A 32 11.32 -7.18 5.56
C VAL A 32 11.22 -6.46 4.23
N TRP A 33 10.00 -6.28 3.73
CA TRP A 33 9.75 -5.66 2.44
C TRP A 33 9.77 -4.13 2.50
N ASN A 34 9.15 -3.54 3.53
CA ASN A 34 9.02 -2.08 3.69
C ASN A 34 8.53 -1.36 2.41
N GLU A 35 7.55 -1.96 1.73
CA GLU A 35 6.90 -1.41 0.53
C GLU A 35 5.46 -1.01 0.85
N ALA A 36 4.99 0.08 0.24
CA ALA A 36 3.67 0.64 0.47
C ALA A 36 2.86 0.68 -0.83
N PHE A 37 1.58 0.30 -0.73
CA PHE A 37 0.63 0.29 -1.83
C PHE A 37 -0.61 1.10 -1.46
N CYS A 38 -1.16 1.82 -2.44
CA CYS A 38 -2.31 2.70 -2.25
C CYS A 38 -3.48 2.28 -3.13
N TYR A 39 -4.64 2.08 -2.52
CA TYR A 39 -5.90 1.83 -3.22
C TYR A 39 -6.88 3.00 -2.99
N LYS A 40 -7.62 3.37 -4.04
CA LYS A 40 -8.81 4.22 -3.90
C LYS A 40 -10.02 3.30 -3.76
N ILE A 41 -10.75 3.44 -2.66
CA ILE A 41 -11.86 2.53 -2.33
C ILE A 41 -13.19 3.31 -2.25
N ASP A 42 -14.29 2.66 -2.62
CA ASP A 42 -15.64 3.12 -2.32
C ASP A 42 -16.11 2.48 -1.00
N ARG A 43 -16.41 3.30 0.02
CA ARG A 43 -16.84 2.82 1.35
C ARG A 43 -18.27 2.29 1.37
N ARG A 44 -19.04 2.47 0.29
CA ARG A 44 -20.42 1.96 0.19
C ARG A 44 -20.46 0.46 -0.07
N VAL A 45 -19.34 -0.13 -0.52
CA VAL A 45 -19.22 -1.55 -0.79
C VAL A 45 -18.29 -2.22 0.21
N LYS A 46 -18.42 -3.54 0.37
CA LYS A 46 -17.53 -4.32 1.23
C LYS A 46 -16.14 -4.42 0.59
N ASN A 47 -15.13 -3.86 1.25
CA ASN A 47 -13.75 -3.89 0.77
C ASN A 47 -12.94 -4.92 1.56
N VAL A 48 -12.54 -6.01 0.90
CA VAL A 48 -11.69 -7.06 1.48
C VAL A 48 -10.40 -7.13 0.69
N LEU A 49 -9.29 -6.81 1.34
CA LEU A 49 -7.95 -6.93 0.77
C LEU A 49 -7.46 -8.37 0.94
N GLU A 50 -7.10 -9.00 -0.17
CA GLU A 50 -6.39 -10.27 -0.21
C GLU A 50 -4.88 -9.99 -0.17
N LEU A 51 -4.19 -10.63 0.78
CA LEU A 51 -2.73 -10.66 0.88
C LEU A 51 -2.29 -12.12 0.75
N LYS A 52 -1.32 -12.42 -0.10
CA LYS A 52 -0.73 -13.77 -0.17
C LYS A 52 0.76 -13.74 -0.01
N VAL A 53 1.28 -14.56 0.88
CA VAL A 53 2.73 -14.77 1.05
C VAL A 53 3.14 -15.94 0.16
N CYS A 54 4.15 -15.72 -0.67
CA CYS A 54 4.63 -16.67 -1.67
C CYS A 54 6.14 -16.87 -1.54
N ASP A 55 6.63 -18.07 -1.91
CA ASP A 55 8.03 -18.39 -2.13
C ASP A 55 8.31 -18.36 -3.64
N GLU A 56 9.24 -17.51 -4.09
CA GLU A 56 9.61 -17.38 -5.51
C GLU A 56 10.60 -18.49 -5.89
N ASP A 57 10.19 -19.33 -6.84
CA ASP A 57 11.03 -20.41 -7.34
C ASP A 57 11.60 -20.07 -8.72
N THR A 58 12.88 -20.31 -8.92
CA THR A 58 13.53 -20.00 -10.21
C THR A 58 13.27 -21.07 -11.28
N ILE A 59 12.97 -22.31 -10.87
CA ILE A 59 12.84 -23.48 -11.77
C ILE A 59 11.40 -23.99 -11.79
N THR A 60 10.76 -24.00 -10.63
CA THR A 60 9.38 -24.44 -10.42
C THR A 60 8.43 -23.25 -10.39
N ARG A 61 7.13 -23.54 -10.29
CA ARG A 61 6.13 -22.51 -10.05
C ARG A 61 6.21 -22.08 -8.59
N ASP A 62 6.14 -20.78 -8.35
CA ASP A 62 6.07 -20.20 -7.01
C ASP A 62 5.03 -20.88 -6.11
N ASP A 63 5.44 -21.15 -4.88
CA ASP A 63 4.61 -21.77 -3.86
C ASP A 63 3.82 -20.70 -3.09
N GLU A 64 2.49 -20.84 -3.05
CA GLU A 64 1.65 -20.03 -2.17
C GLU A 64 1.72 -20.60 -0.75
N LEU A 65 2.36 -19.86 0.15
CA LEU A 65 2.56 -20.28 1.55
C LEU A 65 1.32 -20.00 2.40
N CYS A 66 0.70 -18.83 2.22
CA CYS A 66 -0.46 -18.41 3.00
C CYS A 66 -1.29 -17.35 2.27
N THR A 67 -2.62 -17.36 2.52
CA THR A 67 -3.55 -16.31 2.11
C THR A 67 -4.22 -15.70 3.35
N VAL A 68 -4.25 -14.38 3.40
CA VAL A 68 -4.88 -13.55 4.44
C VAL A 68 -5.93 -12.66 3.80
N LEU A 69 -7.11 -12.59 4.40
CA LEU A 69 -8.18 -11.68 4.01
C LEU A 69 -8.38 -10.62 5.09
N PHE A 70 -8.21 -9.36 4.71
CA PHE A 70 -8.35 -8.22 5.60
C PHE A 70 -9.52 -7.32 5.21
N ASP A 71 -10.50 -7.26 6.10
CA ASP A 71 -11.66 -6.40 5.98
C ASP A 71 -11.30 -4.94 6.30
N ILE A 72 -11.34 -4.08 5.29
CA ILE A 72 -10.97 -2.66 5.38
C ILE A 72 -11.92 -1.88 6.30
N ASP A 73 -13.14 -2.38 6.56
CA ASP A 73 -14.07 -1.74 7.49
C ASP A 73 -13.57 -1.77 8.94
N LYS A 74 -12.59 -2.62 9.25
CA LYS A 74 -11.92 -2.64 10.55
C LYS A 74 -11.02 -1.43 10.77
N LEU A 75 -10.75 -0.64 9.72
CA LEU A 75 -9.92 0.55 9.79
C LEU A 75 -10.73 1.80 10.14
N THR A 76 -10.17 2.62 11.02
CA THR A 76 -10.71 3.96 11.33
C THR A 76 -9.99 5.02 10.50
N VAL A 77 -10.75 5.96 9.93
CA VAL A 77 -10.19 7.08 9.14
C VAL A 77 -9.25 7.93 9.99
N GLY A 78 -8.12 8.31 9.40
CA GLY A 78 -7.11 9.16 10.03
C GLY A 78 -6.23 8.44 11.06
N ARG A 79 -6.40 7.11 11.21
CA ARG A 79 -5.55 6.29 12.07
C ARG A 79 -4.70 5.34 11.25
N THR A 80 -3.48 5.16 11.72
CA THR A 80 -2.57 4.11 11.28
C THR A 80 -2.63 2.97 12.29
N VAL A 81 -2.84 1.75 11.81
CA VAL A 81 -2.90 0.55 12.64
C VAL A 81 -1.93 -0.50 12.13
N ARG A 82 -1.22 -1.16 13.04
CA ARG A 82 -0.38 -2.31 12.74
C ARG A 82 -1.16 -3.57 13.07
N VAL A 83 -1.29 -4.46 12.10
CA VAL A 83 -2.01 -5.72 12.23
C VAL A 83 -1.03 -6.85 12.01
N LYS A 84 -1.07 -7.83 12.91
CA LYS A 84 -0.29 -9.06 12.82
C LYS A 84 -1.22 -10.21 12.45
N PHE A 85 -0.97 -10.82 11.31
CA PHE A 85 -1.70 -11.98 10.83
C PHE A 85 -0.93 -13.24 11.17
N GLN A 86 -1.54 -14.14 11.94
CA GLN A 86 -0.97 -15.44 12.25
C GLN A 86 -1.03 -16.32 11.00
N LEU A 87 0.13 -16.67 10.44
CA LEU A 87 0.22 -17.55 9.27
C LEU A 87 0.30 -19.02 9.73
N ASN A 88 1.14 -19.28 10.74
CA ASN A 88 1.29 -20.59 11.36
C ASN A 88 1.51 -20.45 12.89
N PRO A 89 0.50 -20.75 13.72
CA PRO A 89 0.61 -20.62 15.18
C PRO A 89 1.65 -21.55 15.81
N GLN A 90 1.90 -22.73 15.23
CA GLN A 90 2.87 -23.68 15.77
C GLN A 90 4.31 -23.20 15.52
N ALA A 91 4.56 -22.64 14.34
CA ALA A 91 5.85 -22.07 13.97
C ALA A 91 6.03 -20.62 14.44
N ARG A 92 4.98 -19.98 14.98
CA ARG A 92 4.95 -18.55 15.35
C ARG A 92 5.28 -17.63 14.16
N GLU A 93 4.82 -18.01 12.98
CA GLU A 93 5.01 -17.23 11.76
C GLU A 93 3.88 -16.21 11.63
N GLU A 94 4.25 -14.96 11.43
CA GLU A 94 3.33 -13.83 11.39
C GLU A 94 3.68 -12.90 10.22
N LEU A 95 2.64 -12.36 9.57
CA LEU A 95 2.77 -11.22 8.66
C LEU A 95 2.34 -9.95 9.39
N GLU A 96 3.25 -9.01 9.58
CA GLU A 96 2.94 -7.68 10.12
C GLU A 96 2.72 -6.67 8.99
N VAL A 97 1.59 -5.96 9.02
CA VAL A 97 1.23 -4.95 8.01
C VAL A 97 0.72 -3.69 8.69
N GLU A 98 1.20 -2.54 8.23
CA GLU A 98 0.70 -1.24 8.66
C GLU A 98 -0.35 -0.71 7.66
N PHE A 99 -1.54 -0.42 8.16
CA PHE A 99 -2.66 0.11 7.37
C PHE A 99 -2.97 1.54 7.78
N THR A 100 -3.16 2.40 6.80
CA THR A 100 -3.62 3.78 7.02
C THR A 100 -4.78 4.07 6.08
N LEU A 101 -5.91 4.48 6.67
CA LEU A 101 -7.09 4.86 5.89
C LEU A 101 -7.32 6.36 5.99
N GLN A 102 -7.31 7.05 4.84
CA GLN A 102 -7.46 8.51 4.77
C GLN A 102 -8.61 8.87 3.85
N ASN A 103 -9.26 10.00 4.14
CA ASN A 103 -10.18 10.60 3.19
C ASN A 103 -9.38 11.16 2.02
N THR A 104 -9.73 10.74 0.81
CA THR A 104 -9.31 11.44 -0.39
C THR A 104 -10.02 12.78 -0.39
N VAL A 105 -9.27 13.88 -0.23
CA VAL A 105 -9.84 15.21 -0.41
C VAL A 105 -10.26 15.29 -1.87
N GLN A 106 -11.55 15.18 -2.13
CA GLN A 106 -12.13 15.54 -3.42
C GLN A 106 -12.02 17.06 -3.52
N HIS A 107 -11.02 17.55 -4.25
CA HIS A 107 -11.13 18.90 -4.83
C HIS A 107 -12.24 18.84 -5.89
N GLN A 108 -13.49 18.91 -5.44
CA GLN A 108 -14.64 19.13 -6.29
C GLN A 108 -14.93 20.64 -6.33
N HIS A 109 -14.81 21.19 -7.54
CA HIS A 109 -15.22 22.52 -8.01
C HIS A 109 -14.40 23.75 -7.60
N GLU A 110 -13.44 24.13 -8.46
CA GLU A 110 -13.24 25.56 -8.75
C GLU A 110 -13.83 25.82 -10.16
N PRO A 111 -14.82 26.71 -10.33
CA PRO A 111 -15.34 27.02 -11.65
C PRO A 111 -14.22 27.68 -12.46
N LEU A 112 -13.95 27.17 -13.65
CA LEU A 112 -13.10 27.84 -14.64
C LEU A 112 -13.80 29.16 -15.01
N ARG A 113 -13.50 30.25 -14.29
CA ARG A 113 -13.80 31.59 -14.78
C ARG A 113 -12.93 31.77 -16.02
N VAL A 114 -13.60 31.80 -17.17
CA VAL A 114 -13.01 32.19 -18.45
C VAL A 114 -12.37 33.57 -18.26
N ALA A 115 -11.04 33.61 -18.20
CA ALA A 115 -10.29 34.84 -18.35
C ALA A 115 -10.07 35.05 -19.85
N THR A 116 -11.00 35.72 -20.50
CA THR A 116 -10.68 36.49 -21.69
C THR A 116 -9.74 37.62 -21.26
N GLY A 117 -8.55 37.68 -21.85
CA GLY A 117 -7.62 38.78 -21.61
C GLY A 117 -6.18 38.31 -21.56
N THR A 118 -5.47 38.62 -22.64
CA THR A 118 -4.01 38.62 -22.75
C THR A 118 -3.34 39.12 -21.47
N GLY A 119 -2.67 38.23 -20.77
CA GLY A 119 -1.96 38.57 -19.54
C GLY A 119 -1.50 37.32 -18.82
N SER A 120 -0.21 37.05 -18.91
CA SER A 120 0.47 36.03 -18.11
C SER A 120 0.10 36.14 -16.63
N ARG A 121 -0.25 34.99 -16.01
CA ARG A 121 -0.07 34.60 -14.58
C ARG A 121 -1.30 33.88 -14.02
N TRP A 122 -1.10 32.74 -13.33
CA TRP A 122 -1.65 32.27 -12.01
C TRP A 122 -1.04 30.86 -11.74
N THR A 123 -0.07 30.62 -10.83
CA THR A 123 -0.03 30.39 -9.35
C THR A 123 -0.89 29.25 -8.76
N ARG A 124 -0.19 28.37 -7.99
CA ARG A 124 -0.57 27.75 -6.68
C ARG A 124 -0.98 26.26 -6.63
N TRP A 125 0.00 25.36 -6.42
CA TRP A 125 -0.07 24.19 -5.51
C TRP A 125 1.35 23.79 -5.07
N LEU A 126 1.77 24.20 -3.87
CA LEU A 126 2.94 23.63 -3.17
C LEU A 126 2.52 23.29 -1.73
N ARG A 127 2.38 22.00 -1.45
CA ARG A 127 2.48 21.36 -0.12
C ARG A 127 3.13 20.00 -0.40
N SER A 128 4.29 19.61 0.09
CA SER A 128 5.33 20.25 0.90
C SER A 128 6.65 19.59 0.48
N LEU A 129 7.70 20.36 0.20
CA LEU A 129 9.07 19.83 0.14
C LEU A 129 9.77 20.32 1.41
N ASN A 130 10.07 19.39 2.32
CA ASN A 130 11.01 19.67 3.41
C ASN A 130 12.42 19.56 2.83
N ILE A 131 12.98 20.70 2.39
CA ILE A 131 14.41 20.81 2.13
C ILE A 131 14.99 21.61 3.30
N PRO A 132 15.90 21.05 4.11
CA PRO A 132 16.63 21.82 5.10
C PRO A 132 17.60 22.79 4.40
N TRP A 133 17.62 24.03 4.85
CA TRP A 133 18.60 25.03 4.41
C TRP A 133 19.99 24.66 4.98
N PRO A 134 21.08 24.84 4.21
CA PRO A 134 22.41 24.85 4.79
C PRO A 134 22.50 26.01 5.79
N SER A 135 22.94 25.73 7.01
CA SER A 135 23.43 26.77 7.90
C SER A 135 24.83 27.11 7.44
N ASP A 136 24.97 28.27 6.82
CA ASP A 136 26.19 29.02 6.55
C ASP A 136 27.35 28.26 5.87
N PHE A 137 27.43 28.39 4.53
CA PHE A 137 28.62 28.77 3.76
C PHE A 137 28.21 29.14 2.33
#